data_AF-A0A3D4B0F0-F1
#
_entry.id   AF-A0A3D4B0F0-F1
#
_cell.length_a   1.000
_cell.length_b   1.000
_cell.length_c   1.000
_cell.angle_alpha   90.00
_cell.angle_beta   90.00
_cell.angle_gamma   90.00
#
_symmetry.space_group_name_H-M   'P 1'
#
loop_
_entity.id
_entity.type
_entity.pdbx_description
1 polymer ?
#
loop_
_entity_poly.entity_id
_entity_poly.type
_entity_poly.pdbx_seq_one_letter_code
_entity_poly.pdbx_strand_id
1 'polypeptide(L)' 'MPTVHPLTDLMLISSPSNPRIKQIRALSQRKTRREAGLFFVEGIRPVAEAVALQADIDILIVAPG' A
#
# COMPACT_ATOMS: atom_id res chain seq x y z
N MET A 1 10.26 -23.46 -11.70
CA MET A 1 10.34 -22.13 -12.32
C MET A 1 9.09 -21.36 -11.89
N PRO A 2 9.19 -20.34 -11.03
CA PRO A 2 8.00 -19.59 -10.64
C PRO A 2 7.54 -18.76 -11.84
N THR A 3 6.34 -19.05 -12.33
CA THR A 3 5.68 -18.34 -13.42
C THR A 3 5.29 -16.94 -12.95
N VAL A 4 6.09 -15.94 -13.31
CA VAL A 4 5.73 -14.53 -13.20
C VAL A 4 4.49 -14.28 -14.07
N HIS A 5 3.34 -14.14 -13.42
CA HIS A 5 2.12 -13.66 -14.08
C HIS A 5 2.34 -12.18 -14.45
N PRO A 6 2.02 -11.75 -15.68
CA PRO A 6 2.10 -10.35 -16.02
C PRO A 6 1.09 -9.57 -15.15
N LEU A 7 1.57 -8.58 -14.40
CA LEU A 7 0.81 -7.70 -13.51
C LEU A 7 -0.16 -6.76 -14.27
N THR A 8 -0.79 -7.23 -15.34
CA THR A 8 -1.46 -6.35 -16.32
C THR A 8 -2.87 -5.93 -15.94
N ASP A 9 -3.41 -6.45 -14.83
CA ASP A 9 -4.68 -5.99 -14.22
C ASP A 9 -4.45 -5.19 -12.92
N LEU A 10 -3.32 -4.47 -12.82
CA LEU A 10 -3.12 -3.51 -11.74
C LEU A 10 -4.08 -2.34 -11.92
N MET A 11 -5.10 -2.27 -11.06
CA MET A 11 -6.10 -1.21 -11.01
C MET A 11 -5.43 0.18 -10.84
N LEU A 12 -5.22 0.89 -11.95
CA LEU A 12 -4.58 2.20 -11.97
C LEU A 12 -5.44 3.22 -11.21
N ILE A 13 -4.85 3.82 -10.17
CA ILE A 13 -5.48 4.92 -9.42
C ILE A 13 -4.98 6.25 -10.00
N SER A 14 -5.83 6.96 -10.74
CA SER A 14 -5.50 8.25 -11.37
C SER A 14 -6.10 9.48 -10.66
N SER A 15 -6.99 9.28 -9.67
CA SER A 15 -7.70 10.38 -9.00
C SER A 15 -7.31 10.50 -7.51
N PRO A 16 -6.94 11.71 -7.03
CA PRO A 16 -6.76 11.97 -5.60
C PRO A 16 -8.02 11.75 -4.77
N SER A 17 -9.20 11.79 -5.40
CA SER A 17 -10.49 11.57 -4.75
C SER A 17 -10.82 10.08 -4.55
N ASN A 18 -9.99 9.17 -5.05
CA ASN A 18 -10.17 7.73 -4.90
C ASN A 18 -10.31 7.36 -3.39
N PRO A 19 -11.33 6.56 -3.00
CA PRO A 19 -11.55 6.17 -1.62
C PRO A 19 -10.33 5.54 -0.94
N ARG A 20 -9.55 4.72 -1.65
CA ARG A 20 -8.33 4.09 -1.11
C ARG A 20 -7.27 5.13 -0.74
N ILE A 21 -7.07 6.13 -1.60
CA ILE A 21 -6.13 7.24 -1.32
C ILE A 21 -6.58 8.05 -0.11
N LYS A 22 -7.89 8.31 0.03
CA LYS A 22 -8.46 8.98 1.20
C LYS A 22 -8.23 8.17 2.49
N GLN A 23 -8.46 6.86 2.45
CA GLN A 23 -8.24 5.96 3.59
C GLN A 23 -6.78 5.98 4.04
N ILE A 24 -5.82 5.87 3.10
CA ILE A 24 -4.39 5.90 3.42
C ILE A 24 -3.98 7.23 4.06
N ARG A 25 -4.42 8.35 3.48
CA ARG A 25 -4.15 9.68 4.06
C ARG A 25 -4.72 9.82 5.47
N ALA A 26 -5.86 9.21 5.75
CA ALA A 26 -6.47 9.23 7.08
C ALA A 26 -5.65 8.46 8.13
N LEU A 27 -4.80 7.49 7.74
CA LEU A 27 -3.89 6.78 8.66
C LEU A 27 -2.81 7.68 9.29
N SER A 28 -2.64 8.91 8.82
CA SER A 28 -1.84 9.94 9.52
C SER A 28 -2.40 10.23 10.93
N GLN A 29 -3.70 10.06 11.15
CA GLN A 29 -4.37 10.33 12.41
C GLN A 29 -4.34 9.11 13.34
N ARG A 30 -3.96 9.33 14.61
CA ARG A 30 -3.88 8.26 15.63
C ARG A 30 -5.22 7.55 15.86
N LYS A 31 -6.34 8.29 15.82
CA LYS A 31 -7.69 7.74 15.96
C LYS A 31 -7.97 6.73 14.85
N THR A 32 -7.76 7.14 13.60
CA THR A 32 -8.00 6.28 12.42
C THR A 32 -7.10 5.05 12.41
N ARG A 33 -5.82 5.15 12.81
CA ARG A 33 -4.96 3.96 12.94
C ARG A 33 -5.49 2.95 13.95
N ARG A 34 -5.99 3.43 15.09
CA ARG A 34 -6.56 2.56 16.14
C ARG A 34 -7.85 1.89 15.69
N GLU A 35 -8.72 2.63 15.01
CA GLU A 35 -9.99 2.10 14.51
C GLU A 35 -9.78 1.10 13.37
N ALA A 36 -8.83 1.37 12.46
CA ALA A 36 -8.55 0.50 11.33
C ALA A 36 -7.59 -0.66 11.66
N GLY A 37 -6.79 -0.55 12.71
CA GLY A 37 -5.69 -1.50 12.98
C GLY A 37 -4.53 -1.41 11.97
N LEU A 38 -4.47 -0.34 11.19
CA LEU A 38 -3.53 -0.16 10.08
C LEU A 38 -2.63 1.07 10.28
N PHE A 39 -1.48 1.08 9.61
CA PHE A 39 -0.61 2.24 9.48
C PHE A 39 0.00 2.28 8.07
N PHE A 40 0.47 3.47 7.67
CA PHE A 40 1.09 3.67 6.36
C PHE A 40 2.61 3.69 6.49
N VAL A 41 3.30 3.00 5.58
CA VAL A 41 4.76 2.99 5.47
C VAL A 41 5.14 3.50 4.08
N GLU A 42 6.11 4.40 4.02
CA GLU A 42 6.60 4.98 2.76
C GLU A 42 8.13 4.88 2.66
N GLY A 43 8.62 4.89 1.41
CA GLY A 43 10.04 4.80 1.08
C GLY A 43 10.50 3.39 0.71
N ILE A 44 11.38 3.31 -0.29
CA ILE A 44 11.78 2.02 -0.89
C ILE A 44 12.42 1.06 0.12
N ARG A 45 13.23 1.57 1.06
CA ARG A 45 13.94 0.74 2.06
C ARG A 45 12.99 0.08 3.07
N PRO A 46 12.21 0.83 3.87
CA PRO A 46 11.33 0.22 4.86
C PRO A 46 10.23 -0.64 4.21
N VAL A 47 9.75 -0.28 3.01
CA VAL A 47 8.79 -1.11 2.28
C VAL A 47 9.43 -2.41 1.80
N ALA A 48 10.66 -2.37 1.26
CA ALA A 48 11.37 -3.57 0.84
C ALA A 48 11.67 -4.50 2.02
N GLU A 49 12.02 -3.96 3.18
CA GLU A 49 12.22 -4.74 4.41
C GLU A 49 10.93 -5.43 4.85
N ALA A 50 9.78 -4.72 4.85
CA ALA A 50 8.49 -5.31 5.18
C ALA A 50 8.11 -6.47 4.25
N VAL A 51 8.35 -6.32 2.94
CA VAL A 51 8.14 -7.38 1.95
C VAL A 51 9.08 -8.56 2.18
N ALA A 52 10.38 -8.30 2.41
CA ALA A 52 11.38 -9.34 2.64
C ALA A 52 11.12 -10.16 3.92
N LEU A 53 10.59 -9.51 4.95
CA LEU A 53 10.21 -10.13 6.22
C LEU A 53 8.82 -10.78 6.19
N GLN A 54 8.13 -10.76 5.04
CA GLN A 54 6.77 -11.29 4.91
C GLN A 54 5.81 -10.69 5.94
N ALA A 55 5.95 -9.38 6.20
CA ALA A 55 5.01 -8.66 7.05
C ALA A 55 3.59 -8.79 6.50
N ASP A 56 2.60 -8.68 7.38
CA ASP A 56 1.20 -8.67 7.01
C ASP A 56 0.84 -7.34 6.31
N ILE A 57 0.95 -7.32 4.98
CA ILE A 57 0.74 -6.14 4.14
C ILE A 57 -0.66 -6.20 3.56
N ASP A 58 -1.53 -5.30 4.02
CA ASP A 58 -2.91 -5.17 3.52
C ASP A 58 -2.94 -4.69 2.05
N ILE A 59 -2.18 -3.65 1.72
CA ILE A 59 -2.11 -3.07 0.37
C ILE A 59 -0.68 -2.56 0.09
N LEU A 60 -0.13 -2.94 -1.06
CA LEU A 60 1.08 -2.33 -1.64
C LEU A 60 0.69 -1.39 -2.79
N ILE A 61 1.17 -0.15 -2.75
CA ILE A 61 0.94 0.84 -3.80
C ILE A 61 2.26 1.24 -4.41
N VAL A 62 2.28 1.31 -5.74
CA VAL A 62 3.43 1.72 -6.53
C VAL A 62 2.98 2.87 -7.43
N ALA A 63 3.80 3.91 -7.53
CA ALA A 63 3.56 4.93 -8.54
C ALA A 63 3.88 4.35 -9.93
N PRO A 64 3.07 4.64 -10.96
CA PRO A 64 3.55 4.49 -12.33
C PRO A 64 4.77 5.41 -12.50
N GLY A 65 5.85 4.86 -13.07
CA GLY A 65 7.13 5.56 -13.24
C GLY A 65 7.02 6.85 -14.03
#